data_AF-A0AAW2BVP8-F1
#
_entry.id   AF-A0AAW2BVP8-F1
#
_cell.length_a   1.000
_cell.length_b   1.000
_cell.length_c   1.000
_cell.angle_alpha   90.00
_cell.angle_beta   90.00
_cell.angle_gamma   90.00
#
_symmetry.space_group_name_H-M   'P 1'
#
loop_
_entity.id
_entity.type
_entity.pdbx_description
1 polymer ?
#
loop_
_entity_poly.entity_id
_entity_poly.type
_entity_poly.pdbx_seq_one_letter_code
_entity_poly.pdbx_strand_id
1 'polypeptide(L)'
;MSCDEASTPDTSPRSTCYQIVWEPYLNDLGSLPAYCTAGQHIWRSIVPLIHFWVVEGHHPERVLRQFGMKQGRPETVDTSIELHKITL
;
A
#
# COMPACT_ATOMS: atom_id res chain seq x y z
N MET A 1 6.59 -34.79 24.04
CA MET A 1 5.43 -34.54 24.90
C MET A 1 4.22 -34.49 23.97
N SER A 2 3.32 -35.43 24.18
CA SER A 2 2.10 -35.65 23.38
C SER A 2 1.17 -34.45 23.51
N CYS A 3 0.56 -34.02 22.41
CA CYS A 3 -0.61 -33.15 22.46
C CYS A 3 -1.74 -33.93 21.82
N ASP A 4 -2.56 -34.54 22.68
CA ASP A 4 -3.81 -35.19 22.33
C ASP A 4 -4.84 -34.17 21.84
N GLU A 5 -5.69 -34.66 20.94
CA GLU A 5 -6.75 -33.99 20.21
C GLU A 5 -7.92 -33.59 21.13
N ALA A 6 -8.29 -32.31 21.12
CA ALA A 6 -9.61 -31.87 21.57
C ALA A 6 -10.11 -30.76 20.64
N SER A 7 -11.12 -31.12 19.85
CA SER A 7 -11.83 -30.30 18.89
C SER A 7 -12.28 -28.95 19.46
N THR A 8 -11.81 -27.87 18.84
CA THR A 8 -12.45 -26.55 18.88
C THR A 8 -12.58 -26.05 17.44
N PRO A 9 -13.72 -25.46 17.03
CA PRO A 9 -13.90 -25.03 15.65
C PRO A 9 -12.88 -23.93 15.34
N ASP A 10 -12.07 -24.21 14.32
CA ASP A 10 -11.08 -23.34 13.70
C ASP A 10 -11.56 -21.88 13.61
N THR A 11 -11.23 -21.12 14.65
CA THR A 11 -11.12 -19.67 14.57
C THR A 11 -9.71 -19.34 15.02
N SER A 12 -8.72 -19.94 14.34
CA SER A 12 -7.39 -19.34 14.31
C SER A 12 -7.58 -17.92 13.77
N PRO A 13 -7.12 -16.86 14.46
CA PRO A 13 -7.15 -15.53 13.88
C PRO A 13 -6.21 -15.62 12.68
N ARG A 14 -6.79 -15.78 11.47
CA ARG A 14 -6.05 -15.70 10.21
C ARG A 14 -5.10 -14.53 10.39
N SER A 15 -3.79 -14.78 10.37
CA SER A 15 -2.78 -13.76 10.51
C SER A 15 -3.02 -12.70 9.44
N THR A 16 -3.81 -11.69 9.79
CA THR A 16 -4.05 -10.53 8.95
C THR A 16 -2.79 -9.74 9.12
N CYS A 17 -1.89 -9.85 8.13
CA CYS A 17 -0.91 -8.81 7.89
C CYS A 17 -1.66 -7.47 8.02
N TYR A 18 -1.20 -6.58 8.88
CA TYR A 18 -1.87 -5.31 9.17
C TYR A 18 -2.01 -4.52 7.86
N GLN A 19 -3.17 -4.62 7.20
CA GLN A 19 -3.46 -3.85 6.01
C GLN A 19 -4.03 -2.53 6.45
N ILE A 20 -3.32 -1.45 6.11
CA ILE A 20 -3.82 -0.10 6.26
C ILE A 20 -5.02 0.06 5.32
N VAL A 21 -6.16 0.47 5.87
CA VAL A 21 -7.37 0.78 5.10
C VAL A 21 -7.42 2.30 4.92
N TRP A 22 -7.32 2.75 3.67
CA TRP A 22 -7.34 4.19 3.35
C TRP A 22 -8.76 4.73 3.15
N GLU A 23 -8.99 5.98 3.55
CA GLU A 23 -10.24 6.70 3.29
C GLU A 23 -10.23 7.37 1.89
N PRO A 24 -11.37 7.39 1.17
CA PRO A 24 -11.47 8.06 -0.13
C PRO A 24 -11.28 9.58 -0.04
N TYR A 25 -10.64 10.18 -1.05
CA TYR A 25 -10.56 11.64 -1.23
C TYR A 25 -11.91 12.21 -1.73
N LEU A 26 -12.94 12.18 -0.88
CA LEU A 26 -14.30 12.53 -1.27
C LEU A 26 -14.43 13.99 -1.70
N ASN A 27 -14.22 14.93 -0.77
CA ASN A 27 -14.41 16.36 -1.03
C ASN A 27 -13.09 17.12 -1.20
N ASP A 28 -11.99 16.52 -0.76
CA ASP A 28 -10.70 17.21 -0.70
C ASP A 28 -10.12 17.43 -2.10
N LEU A 29 -10.34 16.48 -3.02
CA LEU A 29 -9.76 16.52 -4.36
C LEU A 29 -10.22 17.75 -5.17
N GLY A 30 -11.48 18.18 -4.99
CA GLY A 30 -12.05 19.34 -5.66
C GLY A 30 -11.55 20.68 -5.12
N SER A 31 -10.96 20.69 -3.91
CA SER A 31 -10.38 21.87 -3.27
C SER A 31 -8.91 22.10 -3.63
N LEU A 32 -8.25 21.09 -4.22
CA LEU A 32 -6.83 21.15 -4.54
C LEU A 32 -6.55 22.07 -5.74
N PRO A 33 -5.39 22.74 -5.77
CA PRO A 33 -4.92 23.41 -6.97
C PRO A 33 -4.89 22.47 -8.20
N ALA A 34 -5.12 23.01 -9.39
CA ALA A 34 -5.19 22.23 -10.63
C ALA A 34 -3.92 21.39 -10.91
N TYR A 35 -2.75 21.84 -10.45
CA TYR A 35 -1.50 21.08 -10.64
C TYR A 35 -1.50 19.75 -9.85
N CYS A 36 -2.24 19.65 -8.75
CA CYS A 36 -2.34 18.43 -7.97
C CYS A 36 -3.05 17.31 -8.74
N THR A 37 -3.98 17.66 -9.62
CA THR A 37 -4.80 16.72 -10.41
C THR A 37 -4.37 16.62 -11.87
N ALA A 38 -3.46 17.47 -12.34
CA ALA A 38 -2.93 17.43 -13.71
C ALA A 38 -2.36 16.05 -14.10
N GLY A 39 -1.80 15.32 -13.14
CA GLY A 39 -1.24 13.97 -13.31
C GLY A 39 -2.21 12.83 -13.02
N GLN A 40 -3.52 13.04 -12.95
CA GLN A 40 -4.46 12.00 -12.48
C GLN A 40 -4.39 10.68 -13.27
N HIS A 41 -4.12 10.75 -14.57
CA HIS A 41 -3.98 9.57 -15.43
C HIS A 41 -2.77 8.68 -15.09
N ILE A 42 -1.78 9.18 -14.35
CA ILE A 42 -0.58 8.44 -13.91
C ILE A 42 -0.57 8.10 -12.41
N TRP A 43 -1.58 8.49 -11.63
CA TRP A 43 -1.63 8.18 -10.18
C TRP A 43 -1.55 6.69 -9.86
N ARG A 44 -1.90 5.85 -10.84
CA ARG A 44 -1.94 4.39 -10.73
C ARG A 44 -0.77 3.70 -11.43
N SER A 45 0.26 4.44 -11.83
CA SER A 45 1.45 3.87 -12.43
C SER A 45 2.24 3.05 -11.42
N ILE A 46 2.86 1.95 -11.83
CA ILE A 46 3.82 1.21 -11.00
C ILE A 46 5.20 1.65 -11.45
N VAL A 47 5.80 2.58 -10.70
CA VAL A 47 7.06 3.27 -11.06
C VAL A 47 7.88 3.53 -9.80
N PRO A 48 9.22 3.67 -9.90
CA PRO A 48 10.01 4.19 -8.78
C PRO A 48 9.71 5.67 -8.55
N LEU A 49 9.46 6.05 -7.30
CA LEU A 49 9.49 7.41 -6.80
C LEU A 49 10.90 7.72 -6.35
N ILE A 50 11.44 8.84 -6.82
CA ILE A 50 12.82 9.25 -6.52
C ILE A 50 12.76 10.60 -5.80
N HIS A 51 13.29 10.65 -4.58
CA HIS A 51 13.47 11.88 -3.81
C HIS A 51 14.92 11.98 -3.33
N PHE A 52 15.73 12.74 -4.07
CA PHE A 52 17.19 12.79 -3.91
C PHE A 52 17.83 11.39 -4.00
N TRP A 53 18.34 10.87 -2.89
CA TRP A 53 18.97 9.56 -2.77
C TRP A 53 18.01 8.45 -2.33
N VAL A 54 16.74 8.78 -2.09
CA VAL A 54 15.73 7.81 -1.69
C VAL A 54 14.94 7.36 -2.92
N VAL A 55 15.01 6.07 -3.21
CA VAL A 55 14.20 5.43 -4.27
C VAL A 55 13.21 4.48 -3.60
N GLU A 56 11.93 4.75 -3.76
CA GLU A 56 10.83 3.92 -3.25
C GLU A 56 9.92 3.45 -4.38
N GLY A 57 9.39 2.24 -4.30
CA GLY A 57 8.40 1.76 -5.26
C GLY A 57 7.04 2.44 -5.07
N HIS A 58 6.46 2.98 -6.15
CA HIS A 58 5.05 3.38 -6.14
C HIS A 58 4.16 2.14 -6.25
N HIS A 59 3.38 1.90 -5.19
CA HIS A 59 2.49 0.74 -5.03
C HIS A 59 1.03 1.20 -5.04
N PRO A 60 0.45 1.52 -6.22
CA PRO A 60 -0.90 2.07 -6.31
C PRO A 60 -1.96 1.12 -5.75
N GLU A 61 -1.74 -0.19 -5.79
CA GLU A 61 -2.58 -1.22 -5.17
C GLU A 61 -2.77 -1.01 -3.66
N ARG A 62 -1.83 -0.33 -2.99
CA ARG A 62 -1.90 0.00 -1.55
C ARG A 62 -2.75 1.23 -1.25
N VAL A 63 -3.15 2.02 -2.25
CA VAL A 63 -3.87 3.31 -2.08
C VAL A 63 -5.13 3.44 -2.94
N LEU A 64 -5.53 2.38 -3.66
CA LEU A 64 -6.69 2.38 -4.57
C LEU A 64 -7.98 2.94 -3.95
N ARG A 65 -8.20 2.70 -2.64
CA ARG A 65 -9.41 3.16 -1.95
C ARG A 65 -9.50 4.68 -1.85
N GLN A 66 -8.37 5.38 -1.84
CA GLN A 66 -8.33 6.84 -1.89
C GLN A 66 -8.97 7.39 -3.17
N PHE A 67 -8.89 6.62 -4.26
CA PHE A 67 -9.46 6.95 -5.57
C PHE A 67 -10.83 6.30 -5.81
N GLY A 68 -11.51 5.85 -4.75
CA GLY A 68 -12.83 5.21 -4.84
C GLY A 68 -12.84 3.79 -5.42
N MET A 69 -11.67 3.15 -5.50
CA MET A 69 -11.52 1.80 -6.05
C MET A 69 -11.40 0.74 -4.95
N LYS A 70 -11.73 -0.52 -5.29
CA LYS A 70 -11.53 -1.65 -4.37
C LYS A 70 -10.03 -1.90 -4.17
N GLN A 71 -9.60 -1.95 -2.92
CA GLN A 71 -8.25 -2.35 -2.53
C GLN A 71 -8.20 -3.85 -2.24
N GLY A 72 -7.29 -4.57 -2.90
CA GLY A 72 -6.98 -5.97 -2.60
C GLY A 72 -5.94 -6.10 -1.49
N ARG A 73 -5.65 -7.34 -1.08
CA ARG A 73 -4.51 -7.63 -0.18
C ARG A 73 -3.21 -7.26 -0.91
N PRO A 74 -2.42 -6.29 -0.41
CA PRO A 74 -1.14 -5.97 -1.04
C PRO A 74 -0.19 -7.15 -0.89
N GLU A 75 0.67 -7.33 -1.88
CA GLU A 75 1.81 -8.22 -1.75
C GLU A 75 2.83 -7.64 -0.77
N THR A 76 3.54 -8.53 -0.09
CA THR A 76 4.72 -8.17 0.70
C THR A 76 5.82 -7.81 -0.27
N VAL A 77 6.05 -6.51 -0.42
CA VAL A 77 7.14 -5.98 -1.25
C VAL A 77 8.29 -5.62 -0.33
N ASP A 78 9.47 -6.16 -0.64
CA ASP A 78 10.72 -5.71 -0.05
C ASP A 78 11.08 -4.35 -0.67
N THR A 79 11.09 -3.30 0.14
CA THR A 79 11.47 -1.95 -0.31
C THR A 79 12.97 -1.80 -0.51
N SER A 80 13.74 -2.90 -0.48
CA SER A 80 15.18 -2.98 -0.77
C SER A 80 15.98 -1.88 -0.11
N ILE A 81 16.39 -2.12 1.13
CA ILE A 81 17.23 -1.20 1.92
C ILE A 81 18.50 -0.78 1.14
N GLU A 82 18.99 -1.61 0.21
CA GLU A 82 20.12 -1.27 -0.65
C GLU A 82 19.87 -0.03 -1.53
N LEU A 83 18.64 0.17 -2.02
CA LEU A 83 18.27 1.36 -2.79
C LEU A 83 18.30 2.63 -1.96
N HIS A 84 18.14 2.52 -0.63
CA HIS A 84 18.26 3.66 0.30
C HIS A 84 19.72 4.00 0.64
N LYS A 85 20.69 3.17 0.23
CA LYS A 85 22.13 3.37 0.50
C LYS A 85 22.86 4.11 -0.64
N ILE A 86 22.16 4.51 -1.70
CA ILE A 86 22.76 5.21 -2.84
C ILE A 86 23.10 6.65 -2.44
N THR A 87 24.29 6.88 -1.88
CA THR A 87 24.89 8.22 -1.74
C THR A 87 25.73 8.55 -2.97
N LEU A 88 25.43 9.69 -3.62
CA LEU A 88 26.24 10.27 -4.71
C LEU A 88 27.49 10.97 -4.17
#